data_AF-A0A0L6X027-F1
#
_entry.id   AF-A0A0L6X027-F1
#
_cell.length_a   1.000
_cell.length_b   1.000
_cell.length_c   1.000
_cell.angle_alpha   90.00
_cell.angle_beta   90.00
_cell.angle_gamma   90.00
#
_symmetry.space_group_name_H-M   'P 1'
#
loop_
_entity.id
_entity.type
_entity.pdbx_description
1 polymer ?
#
loop_
_entity_poly.entity_id
_entity_poly.type
_entity_poly.pdbx_seq_one_letter_code
_entity_poly.pdbx_strand_id
1 'polypeptide(L)'
;MPKTISPSSDVQTPSPAKVSAGSIPPSPCLQIPAWECHLPHCYVLASTPSTNSLKLQVEIEMTDTSVVALLDSGATGLFLDTDYVQQHHLTTHPLSHPIPMYNVDGMLNEAGSIHFMVDLVLHYQDHSEQATFAITSL
;
A
#
# COMPACT_ATOMS: atom_id res chain seq x y z
N MET A 1 -70.62 55.96 -5.02
CA MET A 1 -71.09 54.95 -6.00
C MET A 1 -70.00 53.90 -6.16
N PRO A 2 -70.11 52.70 -5.56
CA PRO A 2 -69.18 51.62 -5.87
C PRO A 2 -69.64 50.91 -7.16
N LYS A 3 -68.71 50.68 -8.10
CA LYS A 3 -68.89 49.74 -9.21
C LYS A 3 -68.15 48.46 -8.87
N THR A 4 -68.92 47.37 -8.83
CA THR A 4 -68.46 45.98 -8.79
C THR A 4 -67.81 45.61 -10.12
N ILE A 5 -66.62 45.00 -10.08
CA ILE A 5 -66.07 44.18 -11.18
C ILE A 5 -65.51 42.90 -10.56
N SER A 6 -65.96 41.78 -11.15
CA SER A 6 -65.79 40.38 -10.78
C SER A 6 -64.33 39.88 -10.84
N PRO A 7 -64.00 38.75 -10.19
CA PRO A 7 -62.64 38.22 -10.16
C PRO A 7 -62.35 37.33 -11.38
N SER A 8 -61.21 37.58 -12.04
CA SER A 8 -60.56 36.61 -12.93
C SER A 8 -59.41 35.96 -12.18
N SER A 9 -59.57 34.67 -11.90
CA SER A 9 -58.55 33.76 -11.38
C SER A 9 -57.60 33.35 -12.50
N ASP A 10 -56.31 33.62 -12.32
CA ASP A 10 -55.20 32.79 -12.80
C ASP A 10 -53.93 33.20 -12.03
N VAL A 11 -53.74 32.58 -10.86
CA VAL A 11 -52.47 32.60 -10.13
C VAL A 11 -51.60 31.53 -10.76
N GLN A 12 -50.66 31.95 -11.58
CA GLN A 12 -49.62 31.06 -12.12
C GLN A 12 -48.54 30.86 -11.05
N THR A 13 -48.66 29.77 -10.30
CA THR A 13 -47.62 29.28 -9.38
C THR A 13 -46.44 28.75 -10.20
N PRO A 14 -45.19 29.16 -9.93
CA PRO A 14 -44.04 28.52 -10.55
C PRO A 14 -43.91 27.09 -10.01
N SER A 15 -43.90 26.13 -10.93
CA SER A 15 -43.69 24.71 -10.67
C SER A 15 -42.34 24.49 -9.97
N PRO A 16 -42.23 23.66 -8.92
CA PRO A 16 -40.96 23.34 -8.30
C PRO A 16 -40.09 22.58 -9.30
N ALA A 17 -38.96 23.17 -9.66
CA ALA A 17 -37.93 22.49 -10.43
C ALA A 17 -37.52 21.22 -9.68
N LYS A 18 -37.77 20.08 -10.32
CA LYS A 18 -37.33 18.74 -9.92
C LYS A 18 -35.82 18.80 -9.70
N VAL A 19 -35.38 18.74 -8.44
CA VAL A 19 -33.99 18.43 -8.11
C VAL A 19 -33.72 17.04 -8.67
N SER A 20 -33.10 17.02 -9.86
CA SER A 20 -32.53 15.82 -10.41
C SER A 20 -31.45 15.40 -9.42
N ALA A 21 -31.62 14.23 -8.80
CA ALA A 21 -30.57 13.57 -8.06
C ALA A 21 -29.39 13.41 -9.01
N GLY A 22 -28.43 14.33 -8.96
CA GLY A 22 -27.15 14.16 -9.60
C GLY A 22 -26.57 12.91 -8.98
N SER A 23 -26.38 11.87 -9.80
CA SER A 23 -25.60 10.71 -9.39
C SER A 23 -24.25 11.22 -8.95
N ILE A 24 -23.99 11.21 -7.65
CA ILE A 24 -22.64 11.29 -7.12
C ILE A 24 -21.87 10.20 -7.87
N PRO A 25 -20.84 10.52 -8.68
CA PRO A 25 -20.05 9.49 -9.31
C PRO A 25 -19.55 8.59 -8.17
N PRO A 26 -19.66 7.25 -8.28
CA PRO A 26 -19.06 6.40 -7.27
C PRO A 26 -17.61 6.84 -7.13
N SER A 27 -17.20 7.17 -5.91
CA SER A 27 -15.78 7.35 -5.58
C SER A 27 -15.04 6.23 -6.30
N PRO A 28 -13.97 6.50 -7.06
CA PRO A 28 -13.25 5.43 -7.73
C PRO A 28 -12.89 4.43 -6.63
N CYS A 29 -13.60 3.30 -6.65
CA CYS A 29 -13.29 2.19 -5.78
C CYS A 29 -11.86 1.87 -6.17
N LEU A 30 -10.90 2.19 -5.32
CA LEU A 30 -9.49 1.89 -5.55
C LEU A 30 -9.48 0.37 -5.77
N GLN A 31 -9.40 -0.03 -7.03
CA GLN A 31 -9.47 -1.43 -7.40
C GLN A 31 -8.13 -2.01 -6.97
N ILE A 32 -8.08 -2.50 -5.73
CA ILE A 32 -6.91 -3.17 -5.18
C ILE A 32 -6.58 -4.30 -6.15
N PRO A 33 -5.40 -4.29 -6.79
CA PRO A 33 -4.98 -5.38 -7.65
C PRO A 33 -5.05 -6.71 -6.91
N ALA A 34 -5.44 -7.78 -7.61
CA ALA A 34 -5.61 -9.10 -6.97
C ALA A 34 -4.34 -9.61 -6.26
N TRP A 35 -3.16 -9.18 -6.70
CA TRP A 35 -1.89 -9.53 -6.05
C TRP A 35 -1.73 -8.83 -4.68
N GLU A 36 -2.20 -7.59 -4.52
CA GLU A 36 -2.16 -6.86 -3.24
C GLU A 36 -3.10 -7.48 -2.19
N CYS A 37 -4.18 -8.16 -2.62
CA CYS A 37 -5.14 -8.80 -1.71
C CYS A 37 -4.52 -9.93 -0.84
N HIS A 38 -3.35 -10.44 -1.21
CA HIS A 38 -2.64 -11.48 -0.47
C HIS A 38 -1.57 -10.93 0.47
N LEU A 39 -1.32 -9.62 0.43
CA LEU A 39 -0.32 -8.99 1.29
C LEU A 39 -0.82 -8.87 2.74
N PRO A 40 0.09 -8.88 3.71
CA PRO A 40 -0.26 -8.59 5.09
C PRO A 40 -0.92 -7.21 5.24
N HIS A 41 -1.92 -7.10 6.11
CA HIS A 41 -2.52 -5.82 6.46
C HIS A 41 -1.61 -4.93 7.32
N CYS A 42 -0.59 -5.52 7.95
CA CYS A 42 0.45 -4.83 8.69
C CYS A 42 1.70 -5.71 8.77
N TYR A 43 2.85 -5.07 8.94
CA TYR A 43 4.11 -5.76 9.23
C TYR A 43 4.51 -5.53 10.69
N VAL A 44 5.04 -6.56 11.34
CA VAL A 44 5.69 -6.46 12.64
C VAL A 44 7.16 -6.84 12.48
N LEU A 45 8.05 -6.02 13.06
CA LEU A 45 9.49 -6.18 13.00
C LEU A 45 10.13 -6.02 14.38
N ALA A 46 11.14 -6.86 14.62
CA ALA A 46 11.86 -6.97 15.89
C ALA A 46 13.36 -6.71 15.76
N SER A 47 13.82 -6.19 14.61
CA SER A 47 15.24 -6.24 14.27
C SER A 47 16.05 -5.28 15.13
N THR A 48 16.67 -5.82 16.19
CA THR A 48 17.77 -5.17 16.90
C THR A 48 19.07 -5.83 16.46
N PRO A 49 20.04 -5.08 15.89
CA PRO A 49 21.33 -5.64 15.54
C PRO A 49 22.00 -6.26 16.76
N SER A 50 22.45 -7.52 16.65
CA SER A 50 23.17 -8.19 17.73
C SER A 50 24.35 -9.00 17.18
N THR A 51 25.31 -9.33 18.04
CA THR A 51 26.43 -10.21 17.68
C THR A 51 25.98 -11.65 17.42
N ASN A 52 24.77 -12.02 17.85
CA ASN A 52 24.21 -13.36 17.71
C ASN A 52 23.24 -13.48 16.52
N SER A 53 23.21 -12.47 15.64
CA SER A 53 22.39 -12.47 14.43
C SER A 53 22.89 -13.52 13.42
N LEU A 54 21.99 -14.36 12.93
CA LEU A 54 22.28 -15.35 11.90
C LEU A 54 22.25 -14.68 10.53
N LYS A 55 23.41 -14.69 9.86
CA LYS A 55 23.59 -14.07 8.55
C LYS A 55 23.85 -15.15 7.51
N LEU A 56 23.12 -15.08 6.39
CA LEU A 56 23.26 -15.99 5.26
C LEU A 56 23.78 -15.23 4.06
N GLN A 57 24.73 -15.82 3.36
CA GLN A 57 25.18 -15.30 2.08
C GLN A 57 24.25 -15.87 1.00
N VAL A 58 23.48 -14.99 0.36
CA VAL A 58 22.52 -15.33 -0.69
C VAL A 58 22.88 -14.59 -1.97
N GLU A 59 22.43 -15.09 -3.11
CA GLU A 59 22.62 -14.45 -4.41
C GLU A 59 21.27 -13.95 -4.92
N ILE A 60 21.24 -12.74 -5.50
CA ILE A 60 20.03 -12.18 -6.10
C ILE A 60 20.22 -12.20 -7.61
N GLU A 61 19.37 -12.96 -8.32
CA GLU A 61 19.48 -13.25 -9.76
C GLU A 61 19.59 -12.00 -10.63
N MET A 62 18.98 -10.89 -10.22
CA MET A 62 19.02 -9.63 -10.98
C MET A 62 20.38 -8.93 -10.92
N THR A 63 21.17 -9.19 -9.88
CA THR A 63 22.42 -8.47 -9.62
C THR A 63 23.67 -9.28 -9.90
N ASP A 64 23.57 -10.61 -10.07
CA ASP A 64 24.69 -11.56 -10.05
C ASP A 64 25.67 -11.33 -8.87
N THR A 65 25.21 -10.61 -7.83
CA THR A 65 26.01 -10.27 -6.67
C THR A 65 25.49 -11.02 -5.46
N SER A 66 26.44 -11.45 -4.65
CA SER A 66 26.15 -12.08 -3.39
C SER A 66 25.97 -11.03 -2.30
N VAL A 67 24.86 -11.13 -1.56
CA VAL A 67 24.51 -10.24 -0.47
C VAL A 67 24.40 -11.01 0.84
N VAL A 68 24.63 -10.32 1.94
CA VAL A 68 24.46 -10.89 3.27
C VAL A 68 23.06 -10.56 3.77
N ALA A 69 22.20 -11.56 3.82
CA ALA A 69 20.85 -11.47 4.35
C ALA A 69 20.80 -11.84 5.84
N LEU A 70 19.95 -11.17 6.61
CA LEU A 70 19.66 -11.51 8.00
C LEU A 70 18.50 -12.52 8.04
N LEU A 71 18.71 -13.66 8.71
CA LEU A 71 17.60 -14.57 9.01
C LEU A 71 16.95 -14.13 10.32
N ASP A 72 15.76 -13.54 10.23
CA ASP A 72 15.01 -13.01 11.38
C ASP A 72 13.62 -13.67 11.49
N SER A 73 13.48 -14.58 12.45
CA SER A 73 12.18 -15.20 12.74
C SER A 73 11.21 -14.27 13.47
N GLY A 74 11.66 -13.10 13.92
CA GLY A 74 10.85 -12.06 14.56
C GLY A 74 10.20 -11.10 13.56
N ALA A 75 10.45 -11.26 12.26
CA ALA A 75 9.87 -10.43 11.21
C ALA A 75 8.68 -11.15 10.54
N THR A 76 7.63 -10.39 10.22
CA THR A 76 6.40 -10.96 9.60
C THR A 76 6.58 -11.26 8.10
N GLY A 77 7.63 -10.74 7.47
CA GLY A 77 7.83 -10.86 6.03
C GLY A 77 9.27 -10.65 5.62
N LEU A 78 9.47 -10.53 4.32
CA LEU A 78 10.77 -10.28 3.71
C LEU A 78 10.93 -8.79 3.44
N PHE A 79 12.08 -8.24 3.80
CA PHE A 79 12.36 -6.81 3.70
C PHE A 79 13.62 -6.58 2.89
N LEU A 80 13.61 -5.51 2.10
CA LEU A 80 14.77 -5.07 1.35
C LEU A 80 15.02 -3.58 1.62
N ASP A 81 16.30 -3.26 1.80
CA ASP A 81 16.73 -1.91 2.07
C ASP A 81 16.53 -0.99 0.87
N THR A 82 16.10 0.24 1.14
CA THR A 82 15.79 1.25 0.14
C THR A 82 17.04 1.73 -0.60
N ASP A 83 18.19 1.84 0.08
CA ASP A 83 19.43 2.25 -0.56
C ASP A 83 19.94 1.14 -1.48
N TYR A 84 19.79 -0.12 -1.08
CA TYR A 84 20.09 -1.27 -1.95
C TYR A 84 19.26 -1.26 -3.23
N VAL A 85 17.95 -1.02 -3.11
CA VAL A 85 17.03 -0.90 -4.26
C VAL A 85 17.50 0.18 -5.23
N GLN A 86 17.86 1.36 -4.70
CA GLN A 86 18.32 2.49 -5.50
C GLN A 86 19.67 2.23 -6.16
N GLN A 87 20.64 1.71 -5.42
CA GLN A 87 21.98 1.40 -5.91
C GLN A 87 21.95 0.40 -7.08
N HIS A 88 21.09 -0.61 -6.98
CA HIS A 88 20.97 -1.67 -7.99
C HIS A 88 19.87 -1.41 -9.02
N HIS A 89 19.19 -0.26 -8.96
CA HIS A 89 18.13 0.13 -9.89
C HIS A 89 17.04 -0.95 -10.04
N LEU A 90 16.62 -1.54 -8.92
CA LEU A 90 15.64 -2.61 -8.93
C LEU A 90 14.27 -2.09 -9.39
N THR A 91 13.57 -2.89 -10.19
CA THR A 91 12.20 -2.55 -10.62
C THR A 91 11.24 -2.76 -9.45
N THR A 92 10.59 -1.70 -9.01
CA THR A 92 9.64 -1.74 -7.88
C THR A 92 8.20 -1.54 -8.35
N HIS A 93 7.24 -2.03 -7.58
CA HIS A 93 5.81 -1.83 -7.81
C HIS A 93 5.20 -1.06 -6.63
N PRO A 94 4.50 0.08 -6.88
CA PRO A 94 3.84 0.83 -5.82
C PRO A 94 2.59 0.08 -5.33
N LEU A 95 2.32 0.19 -4.03
CA LEU A 95 1.09 -0.29 -3.43
C LEU A 95 -0.04 0.72 -3.60
N SER A 96 -1.25 0.23 -3.81
CA SER A 96 -2.46 1.06 -3.86
C SER A 96 -2.76 1.70 -2.49
N HIS A 97 -2.44 0.99 -1.41
CA HIS A 97 -2.53 1.48 -0.03
C HIS A 97 -1.26 1.14 0.74
N PRO A 98 -0.65 2.10 1.45
CA PRO A 98 0.53 1.82 2.28
C PRO A 98 0.21 0.80 3.38
N ILE A 99 1.12 -0.14 3.62
CA ILE A 99 0.99 -1.14 4.69
C ILE A 99 1.75 -0.64 5.92
N PRO A 100 1.10 -0.42 7.07
CA PRO A 100 1.77 0.08 8.27
C PRO A 100 2.74 -0.96 8.84
N MET A 101 3.89 -0.48 9.32
CA MET A 101 4.88 -1.30 10.04
C MET A 101 4.89 -0.93 11.52
N TYR A 102 4.94 -1.95 12.37
CA TYR A 102 4.99 -1.83 13.81
C TYR A 102 6.22 -2.51 14.39
N ASN A 103 6.69 -2.00 15.50
CA ASN A 103 7.64 -2.68 16.36
C ASN A 103 6.92 -3.79 17.16
N VAL A 104 7.68 -4.70 17.77
CA VAL A 104 7.14 -5.77 18.63
C VAL A 104 6.34 -5.24 19.83
N ASP A 105 6.63 -4.03 20.30
CA ASP A 105 5.88 -3.37 21.38
C ASP A 105 4.53 -2.81 20.91
N GLY A 106 4.20 -2.90 19.62
CA GLY A 106 2.96 -2.42 19.01
C GLY A 106 2.98 -0.94 18.62
N MET A 107 4.08 -0.22 18.85
CA MET A 107 4.25 1.16 18.37
C MET A 107 4.58 1.18 16.87
N LEU A 108 4.25 2.29 16.20
CA LEU A 108 4.61 2.47 14.79
C LEU A 108 6.13 2.43 14.64
N ASN A 109 6.61 1.73 13.62
CA ASN A 109 8.03 1.70 13.31
C ASN A 109 8.49 3.08 12.78
N GLU A 110 9.73 3.46 13.09
CA GLU A 110 10.30 4.75 12.67
C GLU A 110 10.45 4.86 11.15
N ALA A 111 10.64 3.73 10.45
CA ALA A 111 10.64 3.69 8.99
C ALA A 111 9.24 3.90 8.38
N GLY A 112 8.19 3.92 9.21
CA GLY A 112 6.82 4.24 8.81
C GLY A 112 6.10 3.09 8.13
N SER A 113 5.54 3.35 6.95
CA SER A 113 4.73 2.38 6.19
C SER A 113 5.48 1.88 4.97
N ILE A 114 5.17 0.66 4.53
CA ILE A 114 5.62 0.12 3.25
C ILE A 114 4.78 0.75 2.14
N HIS A 115 5.46 1.30 1.13
CA HIS A 115 4.84 1.91 -0.05
C HIS A 115 5.13 1.14 -1.34
N PHE A 116 6.21 0.36 -1.37
CA PHE A 116 6.71 -0.30 -2.56
C PHE A 116 7.10 -1.73 -2.25
N MET A 117 6.91 -2.60 -3.23
CA MET A 117 7.34 -3.99 -3.21
C MET A 117 8.30 -4.25 -4.38
N VAL A 118 9.10 -5.29 -4.26
CA VAL A 118 9.96 -5.80 -5.34
C VAL A 118 9.90 -7.32 -5.38
N ASP A 119 9.74 -7.89 -6.57
CA ASP A 119 9.81 -9.33 -6.77
C ASP A 119 11.25 -9.72 -7.17
N LEU A 120 11.85 -10.63 -6.42
CA LEU A 120 13.22 -11.10 -6.65
C LEU A 120 13.27 -12.63 -6.66
N VAL A 121 14.29 -13.17 -7.32
CA VAL A 121 14.68 -14.57 -7.16
C VAL A 121 15.94 -14.62 -6.31
N LEU A 122 15.85 -15.28 -5.15
CA LEU A 122 16.98 -15.54 -4.28
C LEU A 122 17.51 -16.93 -4.55
N HIS A 123 18.83 -17.04 -4.56
CA HIS A 123 19.55 -18.30 -4.64
C HIS A 123 20.35 -18.51 -3.36
N TYR A 124 20.22 -19.71 -2.79
CA TYR A 124 21.01 -20.17 -1.67
C TYR A 124 21.36 -21.65 -1.89
N GLN A 125 22.65 -21.92 -2.13
CA GLN A 125 23.14 -23.26 -2.47
C GLN A 125 22.42 -23.82 -3.71
N ASP A 126 21.74 -24.96 -3.59
CA ASP A 126 20.96 -25.62 -4.64
C ASP A 126 19.47 -25.24 -4.63
N HIS A 127 19.09 -24.23 -3.85
CA HIS A 127 17.73 -23.73 -3.75
C HIS A 127 17.56 -22.34 -4.38
N SER A 128 16.47 -22.17 -5.12
CA SER A 128 16.03 -20.89 -5.66
C SER A 128 14.59 -20.63 -5.26
N GLU A 129 14.30 -19.42 -4.81
CA GLU A 129 12.97 -18.99 -4.39
C GLU A 129 12.62 -17.64 -5.01
N GLN A 130 11.48 -17.57 -5.69
CA GLN A 130 10.88 -16.30 -6.11
C GLN A 130 10.04 -15.75 -4.96
N ALA A 131 10.34 -14.54 -4.52
CA ALA A 131 9.66 -13.92 -3.39
C ALA A 131 9.47 -12.41 -3.56
N THR A 132 8.43 -11.89 -2.92
CA THR A 132 8.10 -10.47 -2.88
C THR A 132 8.65 -9.85 -1.59
N PHE A 133 9.44 -8.79 -1.73
CA PHE A 133 10.07 -8.07 -0.62
C PHE A 133 9.41 -6.71 -0.41
N ALA A 134 9.14 -6.37 0.84
CA ALA A 134 8.69 -5.06 1.25
C ALA A 134 9.89 -4.10 1.35
N ILE A 135 9.79 -2.94 0.70
CA ILE A 135 10.89 -1.97 0.66
C ILE A 135 10.79 -1.02 1.85
N THR A 136 11.88 -0.89 2.59
CA THR A 136 11.94 -0.08 3.82
C THR A 136 13.36 0.41 4.09
N SER A 137 13.55 1.31 5.04
CA SER A 137 14.82 1.95 5.38
C SER A 137 15.25 1.61 6.82
N LEU A 138 15.12 0.33 7.18
CA LEU A 138 15.38 -0.21 8.53
C LEU A 138 16.87 -0.17 8.91
#